data_AF-A0A498GS69-F1
#
_entry.id   AF-A0A498GS69-F1
#
_cell.length_a   1.000
_cell.length_b   1.000
_cell.length_c   1.000
_cell.angle_alpha   90.00
_cell.angle_beta   90.00
_cell.angle_gamma   90.00
#
_symmetry.space_group_name_H-M   'P 1'
#
loop_
_entity.id
_entity.type
_entity.pdbx_description
1 polymer ?
#
loop_
_entity_poly.entity_id
_entity_poly.type
_entity_poly.pdbx_seq_one_letter_code
_entity_poly.pdbx_strand_id
1 'polypeptide(L)'
;MREDEIKKGIQSMCDLSKETARYYNDRNALIDRLNSVDKEHLAILEYEFKSKKGPINDLRKEMLKYLRHGNKLDEQTFKKLISKHRTGNEEKFDLFSEFLMFQQFLAPYEHKVIDDFVKQFRNEIINRLQLKGKVKHKYIDFQGRPHPGVEKFSLSIYDTKQDSKSKPLQLLVEFQDNIITYSVKRQLEKNYTIRPEIQNSANFNFEALISFFEQNKGLILTEEL
;
A
#
# COMPACT_ATOMS: atom_id res chain seq x y z
N MET A 1 20.87 6.71 6.91
CA MET A 1 19.86 6.62 7.99
C MET A 1 20.48 5.87 9.15
N ARG A 2 20.12 6.18 10.39
CA ARG A 2 20.62 5.41 11.54
C ARG A 2 19.86 4.08 11.66
N GLU A 3 20.49 3.07 12.25
CA GLU A 3 19.91 1.73 12.35
C GLU A 3 18.60 1.70 13.16
N ASP A 4 18.51 2.50 14.22
CA ASP A 4 17.31 2.69 15.04
C ASP A 4 16.13 3.27 14.24
N GLU A 5 16.40 4.24 13.37
CA GLU A 5 15.40 4.85 12.48
C GLU A 5 14.86 3.84 11.47
N ILE A 6 15.74 3.00 10.90
CA ILE A 6 15.35 1.94 9.98
C ILE A 6 14.48 0.90 10.70
N LYS A 7 14.94 0.40 11.85
CA LYS A 7 14.18 -0.58 12.65
C LYS A 7 12.78 -0.07 13.01
N LYS A 8 12.70 1.18 13.49
CA LYS A 8 11.41 1.80 13.83
C LYS A 8 10.49 1.92 12.61
N GLY A 9 11.02 2.40 11.49
CA GLY A 9 10.21 2.55 10.27
C GLY A 9 9.75 1.21 9.69
N ILE A 10 10.60 0.18 9.71
CA ILE A 10 10.23 -1.17 9.29
C ILE A 10 9.14 -1.76 10.19
N GLN A 11 9.23 -1.56 11.50
CA GLN A 11 8.18 -1.95 12.43
C GLN A 11 6.86 -1.27 12.08
N SER A 12 6.86 0.05 11.90
CA SER A 12 5.66 0.81 11.51
C SER A 12 5.06 0.34 10.17
N MET A 13 5.90 0.04 9.17
CA MET A 13 5.44 -0.53 7.89
C MET A 13 4.79 -1.90 8.06
N CYS A 14 5.39 -2.76 8.89
CA CYS A 14 4.86 -4.08 9.17
C CYS A 14 3.54 -4.03 9.96
N ASP A 15 3.44 -3.15 10.94
CA ASP A 15 2.22 -2.99 11.72
C ASP A 15 1.08 -2.46 10.85
N LEU A 16 1.33 -1.45 10.01
CA LEU A 16 0.33 -0.99 9.05
C LEU A 16 -0.07 -2.10 8.05
N SER A 17 0.89 -2.92 7.61
CA SER A 17 0.60 -4.04 6.69
C SER A 17 -0.30 -5.10 7.34
N LYS A 18 -0.12 -5.39 8.64
CA LYS A 18 -0.98 -6.30 9.40
C LYS A 18 -2.38 -5.73 9.57
N GLU A 19 -2.47 -4.45 9.94
CA GLU A 19 -3.76 -3.78 10.09
C GLU A 19 -4.54 -3.78 8.78
N THR A 20 -3.87 -3.45 7.68
CA THR A 20 -4.46 -3.47 6.34
C THR A 20 -4.98 -4.87 5.99
N ALA A 21 -4.16 -5.91 6.21
CA ALA A 21 -4.56 -7.30 5.98
C ALA A 21 -5.75 -7.70 6.86
N ARG A 22 -5.80 -7.23 8.12
CA ARG A 22 -6.92 -7.47 9.02
C ARG A 22 -8.21 -6.81 8.51
N TYR A 23 -8.16 -5.55 8.08
CA TYR A 23 -9.35 -4.87 7.52
C TYR A 23 -9.84 -5.51 6.21
N TYR A 24 -8.93 -6.13 5.45
CA TYR A 24 -9.28 -6.84 4.23
C TYR A 24 -10.01 -8.16 4.50
N ASN A 25 -9.58 -8.90 5.53
CA ASN A 25 -10.04 -10.27 5.81
C ASN A 25 -11.11 -10.37 6.90
N ASP A 26 -11.26 -9.35 7.75
CA ASP A 26 -12.22 -9.32 8.85
C ASP A 26 -13.12 -8.08 8.76
N ARG A 27 -14.38 -8.32 8.36
CA ARG A 27 -15.40 -7.27 8.25
C ARG A 27 -15.64 -6.54 9.56
N ASN A 28 -15.63 -7.24 10.71
CA ASN A 28 -15.87 -6.60 11.99
C ASN A 28 -14.72 -5.65 12.34
N ALA A 29 -13.47 -6.05 12.05
CA ALA A 29 -12.33 -5.15 12.19
C ALA A 29 -12.45 -3.90 11.30
N LEU A 30 -12.94 -4.04 10.06
CA LEU A 30 -13.22 -2.90 9.18
C LEU A 30 -14.30 -1.98 9.76
N ILE A 31 -15.42 -2.56 10.24
CA ILE A 31 -16.51 -1.81 10.87
C ILE A 31 -16.02 -1.05 12.11
N ASP A 32 -15.27 -1.72 12.98
CA ASP A 32 -14.69 -1.12 14.18
C ASP A 32 -13.77 0.05 13.82
N ARG A 33 -12.94 -0.13 12.79
CA ARG A 33 -12.06 0.94 12.31
C ARG A 33 -12.87 2.11 11.75
N LEU A 34 -13.89 1.87 10.93
CA LEU A 34 -14.78 2.93 10.41
C LEU A 34 -15.48 3.70 11.53
N ASN A 35 -15.90 3.00 12.59
CA ASN A 35 -16.49 3.59 13.78
C ASN A 35 -15.50 4.43 14.59
N SER A 36 -14.20 4.18 14.47
CA SER A 36 -13.13 4.89 15.19
C SER A 36 -12.59 6.13 14.48
N VAL A 37 -12.99 6.37 13.23
CA VAL A 37 -12.51 7.51 12.44
C VAL A 37 -12.89 8.82 13.13
N ASP A 38 -11.93 9.70 13.32
CA ASP A 38 -12.14 10.97 13.99
C ASP A 38 -13.00 11.93 13.15
N LYS A 39 -13.66 12.87 13.83
CA LYS A 39 -14.59 13.80 13.18
C LYS A 39 -13.91 14.76 12.21
N GLU A 40 -12.63 15.08 12.43
CA GLU A 40 -11.89 16.00 11.56
C GLU A 40 -11.60 15.34 10.21
N HIS A 41 -11.18 14.08 10.21
CA HIS A 41 -11.00 13.29 9.01
C HIS A 41 -12.32 13.09 8.25
N LEU A 42 -13.42 12.81 8.96
CA LEU A 42 -14.74 12.75 8.32
C LEU A 42 -15.13 14.10 7.66
N ALA A 43 -14.63 15.24 8.15
CA ALA A 43 -14.84 16.53 7.49
C ALA A 43 -14.02 16.70 6.21
N ILE A 44 -12.77 16.26 6.23
CA ILE A 44 -11.91 16.24 5.03
C ILE A 44 -12.54 15.38 3.93
N LEU A 45 -13.00 14.18 4.28
CA LEU A 45 -13.66 13.26 3.34
C LEU A 45 -14.96 13.84 2.78
N GLU A 46 -15.73 14.59 3.56
CA GLU A 46 -16.96 15.23 3.07
C GLU A 46 -16.67 16.22 1.95
N TYR A 47 -15.64 17.03 2.15
CA TYR A 47 -15.17 17.95 1.13
C TYR A 47 -14.68 17.20 -0.11
N GLU A 48 -13.89 16.14 0.08
CA GLU A 48 -13.35 15.32 -1.03
C GLU A 48 -14.45 14.65 -1.87
N PHE A 49 -15.49 14.13 -1.22
CA PHE A 49 -16.56 13.40 -1.91
C PHE A 49 -17.65 14.31 -2.49
N LYS A 50 -17.73 15.58 -2.10
CA LYS A 50 -18.84 16.49 -2.44
C LYS A 50 -19.22 16.47 -3.92
N SER A 51 -18.24 16.52 -4.83
CA SER A 51 -18.45 16.55 -6.28
C SER A 51 -18.37 15.18 -6.97
N LYS A 52 -17.84 14.15 -6.29
CA LYS A 52 -17.65 12.81 -6.86
C LYS A 52 -19.01 12.13 -7.06
N LYS A 53 -19.20 11.44 -8.18
CA LYS A 53 -20.46 10.74 -8.52
C LYS A 53 -20.22 9.24 -8.70
N GLY A 54 -21.30 8.48 -8.71
CA GLY A 54 -21.31 7.04 -8.98
C GLY A 54 -21.57 6.23 -7.71
N PRO A 55 -22.05 4.99 -7.87
CA PRO A 55 -22.70 4.25 -6.80
C PRO A 55 -21.80 3.98 -5.59
N ILE A 56 -20.49 3.75 -5.80
CA ILE A 56 -19.52 3.63 -4.70
C ILE A 56 -19.33 4.97 -3.97
N ASN A 57 -19.25 6.08 -4.71
CA ASN A 57 -19.12 7.39 -4.08
C ASN A 57 -20.41 7.81 -3.36
N ASP A 58 -21.58 7.41 -3.87
CA ASP A 58 -22.86 7.66 -3.24
C ASP A 58 -23.02 6.84 -1.94
N LEU A 59 -22.58 5.57 -1.94
CA LEU A 59 -22.41 4.76 -0.73
C LEU A 59 -21.48 5.45 0.28
N ARG A 60 -20.31 5.91 -0.16
CA ARG A 60 -19.34 6.61 0.71
C ARG A 60 -19.96 7.86 1.34
N LYS A 61 -20.69 8.67 0.57
CA LYS A 61 -21.39 9.86 1.10
C LYS A 61 -22.46 9.49 2.13
N GLU A 62 -23.24 8.45 1.89
CA GLU A 62 -24.26 8.01 2.86
C GLU A 62 -23.62 7.49 4.14
N MET A 63 -22.57 6.67 4.03
CA MET A 63 -21.78 6.19 5.16
C MET A 63 -21.17 7.34 5.96
N LEU A 64 -20.57 8.30 5.27
CA LEU A 64 -19.97 9.48 5.86
C LEU A 64 -21.00 10.31 6.62
N LYS A 65 -22.17 10.56 6.02
CA LYS A 65 -23.27 11.24 6.69
C LYS A 65 -23.66 10.47 7.94
N TYR A 66 -23.84 9.15 7.85
CA TYR A 66 -24.23 8.30 8.98
C TYR A 66 -23.25 8.43 10.17
N LEU A 67 -21.95 8.28 9.91
CA LEU A 67 -20.89 8.37 10.92
C LEU A 67 -20.77 9.78 11.53
N ARG A 68 -20.91 10.84 10.72
CA ARG A 68 -20.84 12.23 11.19
C ARG A 68 -21.96 12.62 12.15
N HIS A 69 -23.13 11.99 12.03
CA HIS A 69 -24.23 12.17 12.98
C HIS A 69 -23.97 11.46 14.32
N GLY A 70 -22.81 10.82 14.49
CA GLY A 70 -22.43 10.10 15.72
C GLY A 70 -22.97 8.68 15.80
N ASN A 71 -23.61 8.18 14.74
CA ASN A 71 -24.08 6.81 14.69
C ASN A 71 -22.89 5.82 14.59
N LYS A 72 -23.11 4.60 15.09
CA LYS A 72 -22.15 3.50 15.01
C LYS A 72 -22.70 2.41 14.11
N LEU A 73 -21.84 1.89 13.26
CA LEU A 73 -22.12 0.76 12.39
C LEU A 73 -22.07 -0.53 13.20
N ASP A 74 -23.04 -1.40 12.97
CA ASP A 74 -22.95 -2.83 13.21
C ASP A 74 -22.95 -3.58 11.87
N GLU A 75 -22.78 -4.90 11.90
CA GLU A 75 -22.72 -5.72 10.68
C GLU A 75 -24.00 -5.60 9.85
N GLN A 76 -25.17 -5.54 10.50
CA GLN A 76 -26.46 -5.47 9.81
C GLN A 76 -26.62 -4.15 9.06
N THR A 77 -26.33 -3.03 9.73
CA THR A 77 -26.40 -1.68 9.17
C THR A 77 -25.40 -1.51 8.04
N PHE A 78 -24.18 -2.01 8.22
CA PHE A 78 -23.14 -2.00 7.21
C PHE A 78 -23.57 -2.74 5.93
N LYS A 79 -24.05 -3.98 6.06
CA LYS A 79 -24.56 -4.77 4.92
C LYS A 79 -25.75 -4.11 4.24
N LYS A 80 -26.67 -3.54 5.02
CA LYS A 80 -27.86 -2.85 4.49
C LYS A 80 -27.48 -1.64 3.65
N LEU A 81 -26.52 -0.83 4.10
CA LEU A 81 -26.01 0.31 3.35
C LEU A 81 -25.36 -0.13 2.04
N ILE A 82 -24.49 -1.14 2.08
CA ILE A 82 -23.86 -1.67 0.85
C ILE A 82 -24.92 -2.20 -0.11
N SER A 83 -25.84 -3.05 0.37
CA SER A 83 -26.88 -3.66 -0.47
C SER A 83 -27.76 -2.62 -1.14
N LYS A 84 -28.14 -1.56 -0.43
CA LYS A 84 -28.97 -0.47 -0.97
C LYS A 84 -28.35 0.17 -2.20
N HIS A 85 -27.04 0.42 -2.18
CA HIS A 85 -26.32 1.04 -3.31
C HIS A 85 -25.90 0.03 -4.38
N ARG A 86 -25.74 -1.25 -3.99
CA ARG A 86 -25.40 -2.35 -4.89
C ARG A 86 -26.54 -2.70 -5.83
N THR A 87 -27.78 -2.68 -5.38
CA THR A 87 -28.95 -3.03 -6.22
C THR A 87 -29.00 -2.17 -7.49
N GLY A 88 -28.91 -2.81 -8.65
CA GLY A 88 -28.87 -2.16 -9.97
C GLY A 88 -27.49 -1.60 -10.36
N ASN A 89 -26.44 -1.87 -9.59
CA ASN A 89 -25.04 -1.49 -9.86
C ASN A 89 -24.06 -2.64 -9.58
N GLU A 90 -24.52 -3.89 -9.62
CA GLU A 90 -23.81 -5.08 -9.16
C GLU A 90 -22.41 -5.20 -9.79
N GLU A 91 -22.30 -5.03 -11.11
CA GLU A 91 -21.04 -5.10 -11.85
C GLU A 91 -19.99 -4.12 -11.34
N LYS A 92 -20.41 -2.93 -10.87
CA LYS A 92 -19.48 -1.94 -10.31
C LYS A 92 -19.04 -2.31 -8.91
N PHE A 93 -19.87 -3.00 -8.14
CA PHE A 93 -19.53 -3.44 -6.78
C PHE A 93 -18.64 -4.68 -6.78
N ASP A 94 -18.82 -5.59 -7.74
CA ASP A 94 -18.02 -6.83 -7.84
C ASP A 94 -16.54 -6.58 -8.16
N LEU A 95 -16.20 -5.36 -8.60
CA LEU A 95 -14.81 -4.92 -8.81
C LEU A 95 -14.07 -4.51 -7.53
N PHE A 96 -14.77 -4.35 -6.40
CA PHE A 96 -14.19 -3.85 -5.15
C PHE A 96 -14.47 -4.79 -3.99
N SER A 97 -13.45 -5.12 -3.21
CA SER A 97 -13.68 -5.67 -1.86
C SER A 97 -14.25 -4.58 -0.95
N GLU A 98 -14.90 -4.98 0.15
CA GLU A 98 -15.46 -4.05 1.15
C GLU A 98 -14.39 -3.07 1.67
N PHE A 99 -13.17 -3.56 1.91
CA PHE A 99 -12.02 -2.73 2.25
C PHE A 99 -11.75 -1.65 1.19
N LEU A 100 -11.67 -2.01 -0.09
CA LEU A 100 -11.41 -1.04 -1.17
C LEU A 100 -12.53 0.00 -1.34
N MET A 101 -13.77 -0.39 -1.03
CA MET A 101 -14.88 0.56 -1.00
C MET A 101 -14.66 1.64 0.05
N PHE A 102 -14.01 1.35 1.18
CA PHE A 102 -13.86 2.29 2.30
C PHE A 102 -12.43 2.70 2.64
N GLN A 103 -11.41 2.29 1.88
CA GLN A 103 -10.00 2.58 2.17
C GLN A 103 -9.69 4.06 2.48
N GLN A 104 -10.38 5.00 1.83
CA GLN A 104 -10.18 6.44 2.05
C GLN A 104 -10.59 6.89 3.47
N PHE A 105 -11.52 6.16 4.11
CA PHE A 105 -11.90 6.38 5.51
C PHE A 105 -10.81 5.97 6.48
N LEU A 106 -10.00 4.97 6.10
CA LEU A 106 -8.97 4.35 6.94
C LEU A 106 -7.60 5.03 6.78
N ALA A 107 -7.51 5.99 5.87
CA ALA A 107 -6.28 6.66 5.46
C ALA A 107 -5.86 7.95 6.23
N PRO A 108 -6.38 8.31 7.44
CA PRO A 108 -5.99 9.59 8.04
C PRO A 108 -4.55 9.53 8.56
N TYR A 109 -3.69 10.38 7.99
CA TYR A 109 -2.44 10.89 8.58
C TYR A 109 -1.27 9.92 8.87
N GLU A 110 -1.48 8.64 9.15
CA GLU A 110 -0.40 7.66 9.40
C GLU A 110 0.50 7.47 8.17
N HIS A 111 -0.06 7.67 6.97
CA HIS A 111 0.67 7.61 5.72
C HIS A 111 1.71 8.72 5.56
N LYS A 112 1.56 9.89 6.20
CA LYS A 112 2.57 10.95 6.05
C LYS A 112 3.90 10.58 6.73
N VAL A 113 3.82 9.98 7.91
CA VAL A 113 4.99 9.48 8.65
C VAL A 113 5.65 8.34 7.86
N ILE A 114 4.84 7.48 7.25
CA ILE A 114 5.30 6.40 6.39
C ILE A 114 5.91 6.92 5.09
N ASP A 115 5.34 7.94 4.47
CA ASP A 115 5.86 8.55 3.24
C ASP A 115 7.26 9.11 3.45
N ASP A 116 7.49 9.78 4.58
CA ASP A 116 8.80 10.32 4.89
C ASP A 116 9.81 9.22 5.20
N PHE A 117 9.40 8.17 5.91
CA PHE A 117 10.23 6.98 6.09
C PHE A 117 10.57 6.33 4.74
N VAL A 118 9.58 6.04 3.89
CA VAL A 118 9.75 5.40 2.57
C VAL A 118 10.69 6.21 1.68
N LYS A 119 10.55 7.55 1.65
CA LYS A 119 11.45 8.43 0.89
C LYS A 119 12.88 8.31 1.38
N GLN A 120 13.10 8.34 2.70
CA GLN A 120 14.43 8.22 3.29
C GLN A 120 15.01 6.83 3.08
N PHE A 121 14.23 5.77 3.32
CA PHE A 121 14.61 4.37 3.16
C PHE A 121 15.03 4.07 1.73
N ARG A 122 14.23 4.50 0.75
CA ARG A 122 14.58 4.43 -0.67
C ARG A 122 15.90 5.17 -0.96
N ASN A 123 16.04 6.40 -0.49
CA ASN A 123 17.24 7.20 -0.75
C ASN A 123 18.48 6.53 -0.15
N GLU A 124 18.35 5.94 1.05
CA GLU A 124 19.41 5.18 1.69
C GLU A 124 19.87 4.01 0.81
N ILE A 125 18.92 3.20 0.32
CA ILE A 125 19.22 2.08 -0.60
C ILE A 125 19.92 2.58 -1.86
N ILE A 126 19.39 3.61 -2.53
CA ILE A 126 19.96 4.16 -3.77
C ILE A 126 21.38 4.70 -3.53
N ASN A 127 21.61 5.38 -2.41
CA ASN A 127 22.90 5.96 -2.07
C ASN A 127 23.94 4.88 -1.76
N ARG A 128 23.59 3.92 -0.88
CA ARG A 128 24.42 2.77 -0.50
C ARG A 128 24.87 1.95 -1.70
N LEU A 129 23.96 1.72 -2.65
CA LEU A 129 24.23 0.95 -3.87
C LEU A 129 24.88 1.77 -5.00
N GLN A 130 25.09 3.08 -4.79
CA GLN A 130 25.66 4.03 -5.78
C GLN A 130 24.85 4.09 -7.09
N LEU A 131 23.52 4.08 -6.98
CA LEU A 131 22.58 4.03 -8.10
C LEU A 131 22.06 5.41 -8.53
N LYS A 132 22.51 6.49 -7.87
CA LYS A 132 22.04 7.86 -8.14
C LYS A 132 22.24 8.22 -9.62
N GLY A 133 21.17 8.70 -10.27
CA GLY A 133 21.17 9.06 -11.69
C GLY A 133 21.07 7.88 -12.66
N LYS A 134 21.15 6.63 -12.20
CA LYS A 134 21.08 5.42 -13.04
C LYS A 134 19.71 4.75 -12.99
N VAL A 135 18.96 4.97 -11.91
CA VAL A 135 17.69 4.29 -11.64
C VAL A 135 16.53 5.25 -11.46
N LYS A 136 15.35 4.78 -11.88
CA LYS A 136 14.04 5.27 -11.46
C LYS A 136 13.53 4.42 -10.30
N HIS A 137 12.50 4.93 -9.64
CA HIS A 137 11.83 4.21 -8.59
C HIS A 137 10.34 4.53 -8.59
N LYS A 138 9.56 3.59 -8.08
CA LYS A 138 8.12 3.74 -7.88
C LYS A 138 7.76 3.00 -6.60
N TYR A 139 6.84 3.54 -5.82
CA TYR A 139 6.17 2.76 -4.80
C TYR A 139 4.66 2.77 -4.99
N ILE A 140 4.02 1.71 -4.51
CA ILE A 140 2.58 1.57 -4.38
C ILE A 140 2.36 1.31 -2.90
N ASP A 141 1.57 2.15 -2.25
CA ASP A 141 1.24 2.02 -0.85
C ASP A 141 -0.02 1.17 -0.64
N PHE A 142 -0.41 1.02 0.63
CA PHE A 142 -1.64 0.34 1.04
C PHE A 142 -2.93 1.10 0.67
N GLN A 143 -2.85 2.24 -0.03
CA GLN A 143 -4.01 2.97 -0.55
C GLN A 143 -4.28 2.65 -2.03
N GLY A 144 -3.25 2.25 -2.77
CA GLY A 144 -3.37 1.80 -4.16
C GLY A 144 -3.86 2.86 -5.16
N ARG A 145 -3.40 2.74 -6.41
CA ARG A 145 -4.26 3.04 -7.58
C ARG A 145 -5.30 1.91 -7.70
N PRO A 146 -6.40 2.00 -8.49
CA PRO A 146 -7.56 1.08 -8.37
C PRO A 146 -7.29 -0.33 -8.93
N HIS A 147 -6.18 -0.96 -8.56
CA HIS A 147 -5.67 -2.21 -9.09
C HIS A 147 -5.51 -3.23 -7.94
N PRO A 148 -5.65 -4.54 -8.23
CA PRO A 148 -5.46 -5.61 -7.25
C PRO A 148 -4.04 -5.59 -6.67
N GLY A 149 -3.92 -5.81 -5.35
CA GLY A 149 -2.66 -5.78 -4.61
C GLY A 149 -2.58 -4.71 -3.51
N VAL A 150 -3.70 -4.11 -3.11
CA VAL A 150 -3.75 -3.03 -2.10
C VAL A 150 -3.43 -3.52 -0.68
N GLU A 151 -3.42 -4.84 -0.48
CA GLU A 151 -2.93 -5.49 0.74
C GLU A 151 -1.41 -5.39 0.93
N LYS A 152 -0.66 -4.99 -0.11
CA LYS A 152 0.79 -4.88 -0.04
C LYS A 152 1.27 -3.47 -0.36
N PHE A 153 2.30 -3.07 0.36
CA PHE A 153 3.19 -2.01 -0.08
C PHE A 153 4.27 -2.61 -0.99
N SER A 154 4.68 -1.87 -2.02
CA SER A 154 5.82 -2.25 -2.86
C SER A 154 6.69 -1.05 -3.19
N LEU A 155 8.01 -1.19 -3.09
CA LEU A 155 9.03 -0.24 -3.55
C LEU A 155 9.87 -0.90 -4.63
N SER A 156 9.77 -0.37 -5.84
CA SER A 156 10.51 -0.79 -7.02
C SER A 156 11.63 0.17 -7.35
N ILE A 157 12.82 -0.35 -7.66
CA ILE A 157 13.97 0.39 -8.19
C ILE A 157 14.40 -0.30 -9.50
N TYR A 158 14.48 0.45 -10.60
CA TYR A 158 14.72 -0.07 -11.94
C TYR A 158 15.48 0.93 -12.82
N ASP A 159 16.10 0.47 -13.90
CA ASP A 159 16.90 1.32 -14.79
C ASP A 159 16.08 2.43 -15.48
N THR A 160 16.64 3.64 -15.52
CA THR A 160 16.11 4.79 -16.26
C THR A 160 15.86 4.49 -17.75
N LYS A 161 16.66 3.61 -18.36
CA LYS A 161 16.62 3.25 -19.80
C LYS A 161 15.48 2.30 -20.16
N GLN A 162 14.89 1.60 -19.18
CA GLN A 162 13.83 0.60 -19.42
C GLN A 162 12.40 1.20 -19.47
N ASP A 163 12.27 2.53 -19.42
CA ASP A 163 11.00 3.22 -19.19
C ASP A 163 10.02 3.21 -20.39
N SER A 164 10.47 2.84 -21.59
CA SER A 164 9.68 3.12 -22.80
C SER A 164 8.70 2.02 -23.23
N LYS A 165 8.95 0.70 -23.02
CA LYS A 165 8.00 -0.36 -23.49
C LYS A 165 8.04 -1.75 -22.80
N SER A 166 8.85 -2.04 -21.78
CA SER A 166 8.99 -3.41 -21.25
C SER A 166 8.76 -3.49 -19.74
N LYS A 167 8.30 -4.65 -19.26
CA LYS A 167 8.23 -5.01 -17.83
C LYS A 167 9.65 -4.95 -17.25
N PRO A 168 10.05 -3.86 -16.57
CA PRO A 168 11.44 -3.67 -16.22
C PRO A 168 11.84 -4.72 -15.18
N LEU A 169 13.09 -5.17 -15.26
CA LEU A 169 13.68 -5.90 -14.14
C LEU A 169 13.93 -4.90 -13.03
N GLN A 170 13.50 -5.25 -11.81
CA GLN A 170 13.50 -4.33 -10.67
C GLN A 170 14.06 -5.03 -9.44
N LEU A 171 14.82 -4.26 -8.65
CA LEU A 171 15.01 -4.54 -7.24
C LEU A 171 13.71 -4.14 -6.54
N LEU A 172 13.18 -5.04 -5.74
CA LEU A 172 11.84 -4.88 -5.18
C LEU A 172 11.86 -5.19 -3.69
N VAL A 173 11.21 -4.32 -2.90
CA VAL A 173 10.88 -4.56 -1.50
C VAL A 173 9.35 -4.53 -1.36
N GLU A 174 8.76 -5.56 -0.78
CA GLU A 174 7.32 -5.70 -0.57
C GLU A 174 7.03 -5.90 0.93
N PHE A 175 5.95 -5.29 1.42
CA PHE A 175 5.43 -5.49 2.78
C PHE A 175 3.99 -5.97 2.70
N GLN A 176 3.68 -7.10 3.32
CA GLN A 176 2.33 -7.66 3.38
C GLN A 176 2.18 -8.47 4.66
N ASP A 177 1.21 -8.15 5.50
CA ASP A 177 0.90 -8.89 6.73
C ASP A 177 2.14 -9.27 7.57
N ASN A 178 2.94 -8.26 7.97
CA ASN A 178 4.23 -8.40 8.68
C ASN A 178 5.38 -9.04 7.90
N ILE A 179 5.13 -9.50 6.68
CA ILE A 179 6.13 -10.16 5.85
C ILE A 179 6.80 -9.11 4.99
N ILE A 180 8.13 -9.08 5.07
CA ILE A 180 9.00 -8.26 4.25
C ILE A 180 9.64 -9.19 3.23
N THR A 181 9.39 -8.94 1.95
CA THR A 181 10.01 -9.69 0.86
C THR A 181 10.91 -8.76 0.06
N TYR A 182 12.18 -9.10 -0.12
CA TYR A 182 13.04 -8.42 -1.07
C TYR A 182 13.55 -9.36 -2.15
N SER A 183 13.51 -8.90 -3.41
CA SER A 183 13.67 -9.78 -4.57
C SER A 183 14.15 -9.04 -5.81
N VAL A 184 14.49 -9.81 -6.84
CA VAL A 184 14.72 -9.33 -8.21
C VAL A 184 13.72 -10.02 -9.12
N LYS A 185 12.81 -9.26 -9.73
CA LYS A 185 11.78 -9.80 -10.63
C LYS A 185 11.40 -8.78 -11.69
N ARG A 186 10.86 -9.23 -12.82
CA ARG A 186 10.26 -8.32 -13.79
C ARG A 186 8.87 -7.89 -13.32
N GLN A 187 8.49 -6.66 -13.64
CA GLN A 187 7.17 -6.16 -13.31
C GLN A 187 6.07 -7.08 -13.90
N LEU A 188 5.06 -7.45 -13.10
CA LEU A 188 3.95 -8.33 -13.50
C LEU A 188 4.31 -9.79 -13.86
N GLU A 189 5.56 -10.22 -13.65
CA GLU A 189 5.90 -11.64 -13.74
C GLU A 189 5.59 -12.36 -12.43
N LYS A 190 5.09 -13.60 -12.56
CA LYS A 190 4.81 -14.48 -11.40
C LYS A 190 6.08 -15.05 -10.80
N ASN A 191 7.10 -15.26 -11.63
CA ASN A 191 8.34 -15.91 -11.23
C ASN A 191 9.38 -14.87 -10.84
N TYR A 192 10.18 -15.20 -9.84
CA TYR A 192 11.33 -14.40 -9.46
C TYR A 192 12.53 -14.74 -10.34
N THR A 193 13.31 -13.72 -10.71
CA THR A 193 14.58 -13.91 -11.40
C THR A 193 15.64 -14.44 -10.43
N ILE A 194 15.60 -13.96 -9.19
CA ILE A 194 16.41 -14.43 -8.07
C ILE A 194 15.47 -14.81 -6.93
N ARG A 195 15.73 -15.95 -6.27
CA ARG A 195 14.92 -16.40 -5.14
C ARG A 195 14.75 -15.25 -4.13
N PRO A 196 13.52 -14.93 -3.73
CA PRO A 196 13.28 -13.85 -2.80
C PRO A 196 13.77 -14.23 -1.41
N GLU A 197 14.23 -13.22 -0.68
CA GLU A 197 14.44 -13.32 0.77
C GLU A 197 13.18 -12.86 1.48
N ILE A 198 12.81 -13.58 2.54
CA ILE A 198 11.56 -13.40 3.28
C ILE A 198 11.89 -13.23 4.76
N GLN A 199 11.51 -12.09 5.31
CA GLN A 199 11.75 -11.69 6.70
C GLN A 199 10.45 -11.12 7.30
N ASN A 200 10.49 -10.82 8.59
CA ASN A 200 9.48 -10.06 9.31
C ASN A 200 10.14 -8.89 10.06
N SER A 201 9.34 -8.04 10.69
CA SER A 201 9.84 -6.90 11.46
C SER A 201 10.89 -7.27 12.52
N ALA A 202 10.72 -8.40 13.20
CA ALA A 202 11.59 -8.81 14.32
C ALA A 202 12.98 -9.30 13.87
N ASN A 203 13.09 -9.87 12.68
CA ASN A 203 14.35 -10.40 12.13
C ASN A 203 14.87 -9.62 10.93
N PHE A 204 14.27 -8.46 10.62
CA PHE A 204 14.69 -7.65 9.49
C PHE A 204 16.13 -7.17 9.64
N ASN A 205 16.97 -7.45 8.65
CA ASN A 205 18.36 -7.00 8.59
C ASN A 205 18.59 -6.13 7.33
N PHE A 206 18.76 -4.83 7.55
CA PHE A 206 19.00 -3.88 6.47
C PHE A 206 20.30 -4.13 5.71
N GLU A 207 21.36 -4.56 6.41
CA GLU A 207 22.64 -4.88 5.77
C GLU A 207 22.50 -6.10 4.85
N ALA A 208 21.71 -7.10 5.26
CA ALA A 208 21.41 -8.26 4.42
C ALA A 208 20.65 -7.86 3.15
N LEU A 209 19.68 -6.94 3.25
CA LEU A 209 18.99 -6.38 2.09
C LEU A 209 19.96 -5.66 1.16
N ILE A 210 20.84 -4.81 1.70
CA ILE A 210 21.82 -4.09 0.87
C ILE A 210 22.80 -5.06 0.22
N SER A 211 23.32 -6.06 0.93
CA SER A 211 24.19 -7.09 0.35
C SER A 211 23.49 -7.86 -0.78
N PHE A 212 22.24 -8.27 -0.57
CA PHE A 212 21.44 -8.93 -1.61
C PHE A 212 21.26 -8.03 -2.84
N PHE A 213 20.91 -6.75 -2.66
CA PHE A 213 20.78 -5.83 -3.79
C PHE A 213 22.11 -5.49 -4.46
N GLU A 214 23.21 -5.38 -3.71
CA GLU A 214 24.54 -5.11 -4.26
C GLU A 214 24.99 -6.24 -5.20
N GLN A 215 24.78 -7.49 -4.80
CA GLN A 215 25.10 -8.67 -5.61
C GLN A 215 24.28 -8.74 -6.91
N ASN A 216 23.10 -8.12 -6.94
CA ASN A 216 22.14 -8.27 -8.04
C ASN A 216 21.86 -6.98 -8.81
N LYS A 217 22.40 -5.82 -8.40
CA LYS A 217 22.12 -4.53 -9.06
C LYS A 217 22.58 -4.51 -10.52
N GLY A 218 23.62 -5.27 -10.87
CA GLY A 218 24.08 -5.43 -12.26
C GLY A 218 23.04 -6.06 -13.18
N LEU A 219 22.11 -6.85 -12.65
CA LEU A 219 21.03 -7.44 -13.46
C LEU A 219 20.03 -6.39 -13.93
N ILE A 220 19.79 -5.37 -13.11
CA ILE A 220 18.83 -4.32 -13.44
C ILE A 220 19.47 -3.19 -14.23
N LEU A 221 20.77 -2.94 -14.05
CA LEU A 221 21.51 -1.94 -14.81
C LEU A 221 21.88 -2.53 -16.16
N THR A 222 21.19 -2.08 -17.21
CA THR A 222 21.55 -2.47 -18.57
C THR A 222 22.85 -1.74 -18.93
N GLU A 223 23.98 -2.45 -18.88
CA GLU A 223 25.21 -1.96 -19.51
C GLU A 223 24.93 -1.76 -21.00
N GLU A 224 25.42 -0.64 -21.55
CA GLU A 224 25.42 -0.46 -23.00
C GLU A 224 26.19 -1.62 -23.63
N LEU A 225 25.50 -2.44 -24.43
CA LEU A 225 26.13 -3.12 -25.56
C LEU A 225 26.41 -2.09 -26.64
#